data_AF-A0A2W4RN93-F1
#
_entry.id   AF-A0A2W4RN93-F1
#
_cell.length_a   1.000
_cell.length_b   1.000
_cell.length_c   1.000
_cell.angle_alpha   90.00
_cell.angle_beta   90.00
_cell.angle_gamma   90.00
#
_symmetry.space_group_name_H-M   'P 1'
#
loop_
_entity.id
_entity.type
_entity.pdbx_description
1 polymer ?
#
loop_
_entity_poly.entity_id
_entity_poly.type
_entity_poly.pdbx_seq_one_letter_code
_entity_poly.pdbx_strand_id
1 'polypeptide(L)'
;MASRRSRPAPTVTWPSRSRRPICSTKSIGYCCSCRPLLPNHRVVREPGTLRRDGATRRARKLLAAAVLVCLLQPAPAARAQEVTTPALVAAVIVGIAKFTTWPADAFVDEPNLVFCVAGDPSVREELERLTRGRDIEGRPIVVRPEAPAGPFDGCHLLYLSGMSLARAVDAAGQVADRPVLTISDIPGFSRGGGITLLYFRQGRVAFHIDVDAARRSGIQISSRALVLSRQP
;
A
#
# COMPACT_ATOMS: atom_id res chain seq x y z
N MET A 1 -38.05 32.87 41.32
CA MET A 1 -36.76 32.79 40.61
C MET A 1 -36.97 32.11 39.25
N ALA A 2 -36.81 32.91 38.20
CA ALA A 2 -36.55 32.64 36.77
C ALA A 2 -37.13 31.41 36.05
N SER A 3 -37.97 31.69 35.05
CA SER A 3 -38.51 30.77 34.04
C SER A 3 -37.42 30.26 33.07
N ARG A 4 -37.38 28.96 32.78
CA ARG A 4 -36.54 28.40 31.71
C ARG A 4 -37.24 28.58 30.36
N ARG A 5 -36.67 29.42 29.48
CA ARG A 5 -37.05 29.49 28.05
C ARG A 5 -36.08 28.65 27.23
N SER A 6 -36.64 27.67 26.54
CA SER A 6 -36.03 26.82 25.50
C SER A 6 -35.76 27.63 24.22
N ARG A 7 -34.55 27.52 23.68
CA ARG A 7 -34.15 28.06 22.36
C ARG A 7 -34.15 26.93 21.31
N PRO A 8 -34.78 27.08 20.13
CA PRO A 8 -34.61 26.17 19.01
C PRO A 8 -33.40 26.55 18.13
N ALA A 9 -32.78 25.54 17.52
CA ALA A 9 -31.63 25.64 16.61
C ALA A 9 -32.04 26.01 15.16
N PRO A 10 -31.14 26.61 14.36
CA PRO A 10 -31.46 27.06 13.01
C PRO A 10 -31.42 25.92 11.98
N THR A 11 -32.42 25.94 11.08
CA THR A 11 -32.61 25.07 9.93
C THR A 11 -31.69 25.48 8.78
N VAL A 12 -30.87 24.56 8.27
CA VAL A 12 -30.04 24.74 7.08
C VAL A 12 -30.76 24.10 5.88
N THR A 13 -31.10 24.92 4.89
CA THR A 13 -31.70 24.50 3.62
C THR A 13 -30.63 24.38 2.54
N TRP A 14 -30.59 23.25 1.84
CA TRP A 14 -29.71 23.01 0.68
C TRP A 14 -30.46 23.30 -0.63
N PRO A 15 -29.87 24.03 -1.60
CA PRO A 15 -30.44 24.17 -2.93
C PRO A 15 -30.18 22.95 -3.83
N SER A 16 -31.18 22.68 -4.66
CA SER A 16 -31.31 21.55 -5.56
C SER A 16 -30.35 21.59 -6.77
N ARG A 17 -29.83 20.40 -7.09
CA ARG A 17 -29.22 20.00 -8.36
C ARG A 17 -30.10 20.41 -9.56
N SER A 18 -29.52 21.07 -10.56
CA SER A 18 -29.83 20.75 -11.97
C SER A 18 -28.82 21.35 -12.95
N ARG A 19 -28.73 20.67 -14.11
CA ARG A 19 -28.19 21.09 -15.43
C ARG A 19 -26.83 20.50 -15.82
N ARG A 20 -26.93 19.34 -16.49
CA ARG A 20 -25.99 18.90 -17.53
C ARG A 20 -26.36 19.58 -18.86
N PRO A 21 -25.42 20.00 -19.71
CA PRO A 21 -25.72 20.41 -21.07
C PRO A 21 -25.88 19.20 -21.99
N ILE A 22 -26.92 19.27 -22.81
CA ILE A 22 -27.26 18.37 -23.91
C ILE A 22 -26.46 18.83 -25.14
N CYS A 23 -25.74 17.92 -25.79
CA CYS A 23 -25.07 18.18 -27.07
C CYS A 23 -25.95 17.62 -28.19
N SER A 24 -26.57 18.49 -28.98
CA SER A 24 -27.39 18.13 -30.13
C SER A 24 -26.55 18.08 -31.40
N THR A 25 -26.27 16.87 -31.88
CA THR A 25 -25.93 16.60 -33.29
C THR A 25 -27.20 16.66 -34.14
N LYS A 26 -27.22 17.49 -35.20
CA LYS A 26 -27.83 17.17 -36.51
C LYS A 26 -27.69 18.29 -37.55
N SER A 27 -27.77 17.86 -38.81
CA SER A 27 -27.89 18.58 -40.09
C SER A 27 -26.56 18.91 -40.77
N ILE A 28 -26.11 18.18 -41.81
CA ILE A 28 -26.70 17.89 -43.13
C ILE A 28 -27.12 19.17 -43.87
N GLY A 29 -26.34 19.51 -44.89
CA GLY A 29 -26.61 20.55 -45.88
C GLY A 29 -25.79 20.28 -47.14
N TYR A 30 -26.42 19.65 -48.12
CA TYR A 30 -25.96 19.57 -49.51
C TYR A 30 -26.09 20.95 -50.15
N CYS A 31 -25.10 21.37 -50.96
CA CYS A 31 -25.28 22.42 -51.94
C CYS A 31 -24.94 21.89 -53.34
N CYS A 32 -25.95 21.95 -54.20
CA CYS A 32 -25.91 21.63 -55.63
C CYS A 32 -25.19 22.71 -56.45
N SER A 33 -24.54 22.22 -57.52
CA SER A 33 -24.39 22.79 -58.86
C SER A 33 -23.92 24.23 -59.06
N CYS A 34 -22.82 24.39 -59.80
CA CYS A 34 -22.80 25.20 -61.03
C CYS A 34 -21.60 24.81 -61.91
N ARG A 35 -21.88 24.61 -63.21
CA ARG A 35 -20.95 24.20 -64.28
C ARG A 35 -20.96 25.31 -65.33
N PRO A 36 -19.80 25.76 -65.84
CA PRO A 36 -19.62 25.85 -67.30
C PRO A 36 -18.20 25.40 -67.72
N LEU A 37 -18.07 24.48 -68.68
CA LEU A 37 -17.80 24.69 -70.12
C LEU A 37 -16.39 25.25 -70.46
N LEU A 38 -15.45 24.31 -70.71
CA LEU A 38 -14.42 24.15 -71.80
C LEU A 38 -13.75 25.40 -72.45
N PRO A 39 -12.49 25.35 -72.99
CA PRO A 39 -11.90 24.17 -73.66
C PRO A 39 -10.34 23.98 -73.61
N ASN A 40 -9.95 22.78 -74.01
CA ASN A 40 -8.81 22.38 -74.84
C ASN A 40 -7.37 22.16 -74.31
N HIS A 41 -6.83 21.05 -74.82
CA HIS A 41 -5.45 20.59 -74.93
C HIS A 41 -4.69 20.17 -73.67
N ARG A 42 -4.52 18.85 -73.54
CA ARG A 42 -3.21 18.21 -73.83
C ARG A 42 -3.37 16.70 -73.90
N VAL A 43 -2.84 16.12 -74.96
CA VAL A 43 -2.63 14.68 -75.11
C VAL A 43 -1.68 14.23 -74.00
N VAL A 44 -2.17 13.43 -73.06
CA VAL A 44 -1.36 12.74 -72.07
C VAL A 44 -0.99 11.39 -72.68
N ARG A 45 0.31 11.17 -72.92
CA ARG A 45 0.86 9.85 -73.20
C ARG A 45 0.85 9.03 -71.91
N GLU A 46 0.22 7.85 -71.94
CA GLU A 46 0.32 6.87 -70.85
C GLU A 46 1.72 6.24 -70.84
N PRO A 47 2.45 6.26 -69.71
CA PRO A 47 3.56 5.35 -69.51
C PRO A 47 3.02 3.98 -69.07
N GLY A 48 3.47 2.96 -69.79
CA GLY A 48 3.06 1.57 -69.65
C GLY A 48 3.09 1.01 -68.22
N THR A 49 2.18 0.07 -68.01
CA THR A 49 2.04 -0.77 -66.83
C THR A 49 3.32 -1.58 -66.58
N LEU A 50 4.21 -1.06 -65.73
CA LEU A 50 5.29 -1.85 -65.15
C LEU A 50 4.72 -2.77 -64.05
N ARG A 51 4.38 -3.98 -64.51
CA ARG A 51 4.25 -5.25 -63.80
C ARG A 51 5.10 -5.27 -62.51
N ARG A 52 4.44 -5.11 -61.35
CA ARG A 52 5.06 -4.95 -60.03
C ARG A 52 4.82 -6.17 -59.12
N ASP A 53 4.99 -7.39 -59.66
CA ASP A 53 4.61 -8.63 -58.95
C ASP A 53 5.72 -9.30 -58.12
N GLY A 54 6.96 -8.78 -58.15
CA GLY A 54 8.09 -9.39 -57.41
C GLY A 54 8.36 -8.81 -56.02
N ALA A 55 8.17 -7.50 -55.85
CA ALA A 55 8.60 -6.77 -54.64
C ALA A 55 7.66 -6.99 -53.44
N THR A 56 6.38 -7.27 -53.69
CA THR A 56 5.33 -7.41 -52.66
C THR A 56 5.44 -8.72 -51.87
N ARG A 57 5.94 -9.80 -52.49
CA ARG A 57 6.14 -11.10 -51.83
C ARG A 57 7.34 -11.11 -50.89
N ARG A 58 8.43 -10.44 -51.26
CA ARG A 58 9.64 -10.31 -50.40
C ARG A 58 9.36 -9.40 -49.20
N ALA A 59 8.67 -8.28 -49.41
CA ALA A 59 8.25 -7.39 -48.33
C ALA A 59 7.32 -8.08 -47.32
N ARG A 60 6.36 -8.89 -47.78
CA ARG A 60 5.47 -9.68 -46.89
C ARG A 60 6.21 -10.73 -46.08
N LYS A 61 7.20 -11.43 -46.66
CA LYS A 61 8.01 -12.43 -45.92
C LYS A 61 8.90 -11.78 -44.86
N LEU A 62 9.49 -10.61 -45.17
CA LEU A 62 10.30 -9.87 -44.20
C LEU A 62 9.46 -9.29 -43.06
N LEU A 63 8.25 -8.80 -43.35
CA LEU A 63 7.29 -8.35 -42.33
C LEU A 63 6.81 -9.51 -41.44
N ALA A 64 6.49 -10.67 -42.02
CA ALA A 64 6.09 -11.85 -41.26
C ALA A 64 7.23 -12.38 -40.37
N ALA A 65 8.47 -12.36 -40.87
CA ALA A 65 9.64 -12.73 -40.08
C ALA A 65 9.90 -11.74 -38.93
N ALA A 66 9.75 -10.43 -39.16
CA ALA A 66 9.88 -9.42 -38.12
C ALA A 66 8.81 -9.56 -37.01
N VAL A 67 7.56 -9.86 -37.38
CA VAL A 67 6.48 -10.11 -36.41
C VAL A 67 6.76 -11.38 -35.60
N LEU A 68 7.25 -12.45 -36.25
CA LEU A 68 7.61 -13.69 -35.56
C LEU A 68 8.78 -13.48 -34.59
N VAL A 69 9.79 -12.67 -34.96
CA VAL A 69 10.92 -12.32 -34.08
C VAL A 69 10.47 -11.49 -32.87
N CYS A 70 9.51 -10.57 -33.04
CA CYS A 70 8.91 -9.85 -31.90
C CYS A 70 8.10 -10.78 -30.96
N LEU A 71 7.45 -11.82 -31.49
CA LEU A 71 6.67 -12.78 -30.71
C LEU A 71 7.55 -13.80 -29.94
N LEU A 72 8.81 -13.98 -30.35
CA LEU A 72 9.78 -14.82 -29.64
C LEU A 72 10.58 -14.06 -28.58
N GLN A 73 10.32 -12.77 -28.36
CA GLN A 73 10.98 -12.07 -27.25
C GLN A 73 10.45 -12.63 -25.92
N PRO A 74 11.33 -13.08 -25.01
CA PRO A 74 10.92 -13.51 -23.69
C PRO A 74 10.23 -12.32 -23.02
N ALA A 75 8.95 -12.49 -22.67
CA ALA A 75 8.25 -11.50 -21.88
C ALA A 75 9.09 -11.23 -20.61
N PRO A 76 9.35 -9.97 -20.24
CA PRO A 76 9.99 -9.69 -18.98
C PRO A 76 9.15 -10.39 -17.91
N ALA A 77 9.77 -11.29 -17.16
CA ALA A 77 9.14 -11.88 -16.00
C ALA A 77 8.80 -10.73 -15.07
N ALA A 78 7.55 -10.26 -15.13
CA ALA A 78 6.99 -9.35 -14.15
C ALA A 78 7.02 -10.14 -12.84
N ARG A 79 8.10 -9.97 -12.08
CA ARG A 79 8.13 -10.31 -10.66
C ARG A 79 6.95 -9.53 -10.10
N ALA A 80 5.88 -10.24 -9.74
CA ALA A 80 4.83 -9.67 -8.94
C ALA A 80 5.50 -9.24 -7.63
N GLN A 81 5.94 -7.99 -7.57
CA GLN A 81 6.33 -7.35 -6.33
C GLN A 81 5.04 -7.42 -5.50
N GLU A 82 5.02 -8.22 -4.45
CA GLU A 82 3.94 -8.15 -3.47
C GLU A 82 3.99 -6.74 -2.89
N VAL A 83 3.20 -5.84 -3.48
CA VAL A 83 3.05 -4.47 -3.01
C VAL A 83 2.27 -4.56 -1.72
N THR A 84 2.99 -4.70 -0.62
CA THR A 84 2.39 -4.62 0.69
C THR A 84 2.32 -3.15 1.08
N THR A 85 1.13 -2.71 1.49
CA THR A 85 0.92 -1.32 1.88
C THR A 85 1.35 -1.11 3.33
N PRO A 86 1.94 0.06 3.66
CA PRO A 86 2.21 0.43 5.05
C PRO A 86 0.97 0.34 5.95
N ALA A 87 -0.21 0.65 5.39
CA ALA A 87 -1.49 0.53 6.08
C ALA A 87 -1.82 -0.91 6.50
N LEU A 88 -1.46 -1.91 5.69
CA LEU A 88 -1.68 -3.32 6.03
C LEU A 88 -0.73 -3.76 7.16
N VAL A 89 0.54 -3.36 7.10
CA VAL A 89 1.52 -3.62 8.17
C VAL A 89 1.06 -2.99 9.49
N ALA A 90 0.69 -1.72 9.46
CA ALA A 90 0.19 -1.01 10.64
C ALA A 90 -1.06 -1.68 11.25
N ALA A 91 -2.00 -2.13 10.40
CA ALA A 91 -3.18 -2.85 10.85
C ALA A 91 -2.84 -4.19 11.52
N VAL A 92 -1.85 -4.93 11.00
CA VAL A 92 -1.36 -6.18 11.60
C VAL A 92 -0.67 -5.91 12.94
N ILE A 93 0.17 -4.88 13.03
CA ILE A 93 0.82 -4.46 14.29
C ILE A 93 -0.24 -4.16 15.36
N VAL A 94 -1.24 -3.33 15.05
CA VAL A 94 -2.35 -3.04 15.98
C VAL A 94 -3.14 -4.31 16.32
N GLY A 95 -3.32 -5.21 15.36
CA GLY A 95 -3.94 -6.52 15.55
C GLY A 95 -3.21 -7.35 16.60
N ILE A 96 -1.90 -7.51 16.48
CA ILE A 96 -1.07 -8.27 17.42
C ILE A 96 -1.08 -7.60 18.80
N ALA A 97 -0.93 -6.27 18.85
CA ALA A 97 -0.93 -5.52 20.10
C ALA A 97 -2.21 -5.73 20.92
N LYS A 98 -3.38 -5.82 20.28
CA LYS A 98 -4.67 -6.11 20.95
C LYS A 98 -4.75 -7.48 21.61
N PHE A 99 -3.92 -8.42 21.20
CA PHE A 99 -3.84 -9.76 21.79
C PHE A 99 -2.61 -9.93 22.67
N THR A 100 -1.91 -8.83 22.95
CA THR A 100 -0.73 -8.78 23.79
C THR A 100 -1.12 -8.14 25.10
N THR A 101 -0.75 -8.77 26.21
CA THR A 101 -0.96 -8.28 27.56
C THR A 101 0.39 -7.96 28.16
N TRP A 102 0.55 -6.72 28.58
CA TRP A 102 1.74 -6.23 29.28
C TRP A 102 1.53 -6.30 30.79
N PRO A 103 2.58 -6.60 31.56
CA PRO A 103 2.51 -6.57 33.02
C PRO A 103 2.31 -5.12 33.53
N ALA A 104 1.80 -4.96 34.75
CA ALA A 104 1.43 -3.66 35.28
C ALA A 104 2.64 -2.72 35.52
N ASP A 105 3.81 -3.30 35.79
CA ASP A 105 5.08 -2.61 35.99
C ASP A 105 5.61 -1.94 34.72
N ALA A 106 5.21 -2.42 33.53
CA ALA A 106 5.55 -1.81 32.24
C ALA A 106 5.11 -0.33 32.16
N PHE A 107 4.05 0.03 32.88
CA PHE A 107 3.38 1.32 32.78
C PHE A 107 3.64 2.27 33.96
N VAL A 108 4.63 1.98 34.80
CA VAL A 108 4.94 2.80 35.99
C VAL A 108 5.46 4.17 35.58
N ASP A 109 6.42 4.21 34.66
CA ASP A 109 7.06 5.45 34.20
C ASP A 109 6.33 6.08 33.00
N GLU A 110 5.56 5.27 32.26
CA GLU A 110 4.82 5.70 31.07
C GLU A 110 3.39 5.10 31.11
N PRO A 111 2.35 5.89 31.41
CA PRO A 111 0.99 5.39 31.54
C PRO A 111 0.34 5.00 30.20
N ASN A 112 0.83 5.53 29.07
CA ASN A 112 0.32 5.23 27.74
C ASN A 112 0.95 3.97 27.15
N LEU A 113 0.26 3.35 26.19
CA LEU A 113 0.83 2.28 25.40
C LEU A 113 1.61 2.85 24.22
N VAL A 114 2.94 2.90 24.34
CA VAL A 114 3.81 3.56 23.36
C VAL A 114 4.30 2.60 22.28
N PHE A 115 3.99 2.91 21.03
CA PHE A 115 4.47 2.23 19.82
C PHE A 115 5.63 3.01 19.22
N CYS A 116 6.83 2.47 19.38
CA CYS A 116 8.05 3.00 18.81
C CYS A 116 8.29 2.43 17.42
N VAL A 117 8.64 3.29 16.46
CA VAL A 117 8.92 2.89 15.07
C VAL A 117 10.30 3.38 14.66
N ALA A 118 11.17 2.44 14.28
CA ALA A 118 12.48 2.75 13.72
C ALA A 118 12.64 2.20 12.30
N GLY A 119 12.97 3.10 11.38
CA GLY A 119 13.34 2.78 9.99
C GLY A 119 12.20 2.74 8.96
N ASP A 120 10.94 2.95 9.36
CA ASP A 120 9.80 3.03 8.43
C ASP A 120 8.81 4.17 8.78
N PRO A 121 9.03 5.39 8.26
CA PRO A 121 8.15 6.52 8.48
C PRO A 121 6.73 6.32 7.95
N SER A 122 6.54 5.54 6.88
CA SER A 122 5.23 5.33 6.27
C SER A 122 4.34 4.43 7.13
N VAL A 123 4.91 3.38 7.73
CA VAL A 123 4.17 2.55 8.71
C VAL A 123 3.86 3.36 9.97
N ARG A 124 4.78 4.22 10.43
CA ARG A 124 4.54 5.12 11.57
C ARG A 124 3.33 6.02 11.34
N GLU A 125 3.25 6.69 10.20
CA GLU A 125 2.12 7.58 9.85
C GLU A 125 0.78 6.83 9.82
N GLU A 126 0.79 5.58 9.30
CA GLU A 126 -0.40 4.73 9.30
C GLU A 126 -0.78 4.25 10.71
N LEU A 127 0.20 3.95 11.57
CA LEU A 127 -0.05 3.65 12.97
C LEU A 127 -0.69 4.85 13.67
N GLU A 128 -0.10 6.05 13.56
CA GLU A 128 -0.64 7.29 14.12
C GLU A 128 -2.09 7.54 13.67
N ARG A 129 -2.39 7.28 12.40
CA ARG A 129 -3.75 7.43 11.84
C ARG A 129 -4.71 6.38 12.42
N LEU A 130 -4.29 5.12 12.53
CA LEU A 130 -5.14 4.02 13.01
C LEU A 130 -5.39 4.06 14.52
N THR A 131 -4.45 4.59 15.30
CA THR A 131 -4.49 4.58 16.76
C THR A 131 -4.96 5.89 17.38
N ARG A 132 -5.17 6.95 16.58
CA ARG A 132 -5.67 8.24 17.05
C ARG A 132 -6.97 8.11 17.85
N GLY A 133 -6.93 8.51 19.12
CA GLY A 133 -8.08 8.45 20.04
C GLY A 133 -8.51 7.04 20.38
N ARG A 134 -7.63 6.05 20.22
CA ARG A 134 -7.86 4.64 20.56
C ARG A 134 -7.04 4.27 21.78
N ASP A 135 -7.56 3.31 22.51
CA ASP A 135 -6.89 2.64 23.62
C ASP A 135 -6.88 1.12 23.44
N ILE A 136 -5.99 0.46 24.17
CA ILE A 136 -6.01 -0.98 24.43
C ILE A 136 -6.07 -1.14 25.95
N GLU A 137 -7.10 -1.84 26.44
CA GLU A 137 -7.33 -2.06 27.87
C GLU A 137 -7.35 -0.75 28.68
N GLY A 138 -7.93 0.32 28.11
CA GLY A 138 -8.02 1.64 28.76
C GLY A 138 -6.72 2.46 28.73
N ARG A 139 -5.67 1.97 28.06
CA ARG A 139 -4.40 2.68 27.88
C ARG A 139 -4.36 3.38 26.52
N PRO A 140 -4.32 4.72 26.47
CA PRO A 140 -4.20 5.45 25.22
C PRO A 140 -2.96 5.01 24.43
N ILE A 141 -3.09 4.87 23.12
CA ILE A 141 -1.97 4.49 22.27
C ILE A 141 -1.27 5.76 21.78
N VAL A 142 0.05 5.82 21.95
CA VAL A 142 0.92 6.88 21.43
C VAL A 142 1.92 6.26 20.48
N VAL A 143 2.18 6.91 19.35
CA VAL A 143 3.17 6.44 18.36
C VAL A 143 4.34 7.42 18.36
N ARG A 144 5.57 6.91 18.43
CA ARG A 144 6.80 7.71 18.48
C ARG A 144 7.82 7.23 17.45
N PRO A 145 8.45 8.14 16.68
CA PRO A 145 9.61 7.77 15.88
C PRO A 145 10.81 7.51 16.79
N GLU A 146 11.60 6.49 16.47
CA GLU A 146 12.87 6.22 17.13
C GLU A 146 14.01 6.11 16.10
N ALA A 147 15.21 6.47 16.52
CA ALA A 147 16.40 6.21 15.73
C ALA A 147 16.67 4.69 15.69
N PRO A 148 17.20 4.14 14.58
CA PRO A 148 17.53 2.72 14.49
C PRO A 148 18.49 2.20 15.58
N ALA A 149 19.27 3.08 16.21
CA ALA A 149 20.22 2.75 17.26
C ALA A 149 19.66 2.91 18.68
N GLY A 150 18.43 3.40 18.83
CA GLY A 150 17.84 3.73 20.13
C GLY A 150 18.29 5.10 20.68
N PRO A 151 18.08 5.37 21.98
CA PRO A 151 17.52 4.45 22.99
C PRO A 151 16.04 4.14 22.76
N PHE A 152 15.54 3.06 23.37
CA PHE A 152 14.15 2.59 23.23
C PHE A 152 13.35 2.66 24.55
N ASP A 153 13.66 3.66 25.38
CA ASP A 153 13.06 3.78 26.71
C ASP A 153 11.59 4.21 26.65
N GLY A 154 10.76 3.59 27.50
CA GLY A 154 9.31 3.82 27.52
C GLY A 154 8.53 3.20 26.34
N CYS A 155 9.21 2.51 25.41
CA CYS A 155 8.55 1.76 24.36
C CYS A 155 7.88 0.52 24.95
N HIS A 156 6.63 0.25 24.56
CA HIS A 156 5.91 -0.99 24.89
C HIS A 156 5.83 -1.93 23.69
N LEU A 157 5.88 -1.36 22.49
CA LEU A 157 6.00 -2.04 21.21
C LEU A 157 7.09 -1.37 20.41
N LEU A 158 8.00 -2.15 19.82
CA LEU A 158 9.08 -1.66 18.98
C LEU A 158 8.99 -2.31 17.59
N TYR A 159 8.68 -1.50 16.57
CA TYR A 159 8.70 -1.92 15.18
C TYR A 159 10.02 -1.53 14.51
N LEU A 160 10.71 -2.52 13.94
CA LEU A 160 12.03 -2.40 13.31
C LEU A 160 11.93 -2.80 11.83
N SER A 161 12.20 -1.86 10.92
CA SER A 161 12.24 -2.11 9.48
C SER A 161 13.32 -1.26 8.81
N GLY A 162 13.55 -1.46 7.51
CA GLY A 162 14.47 -0.63 6.72
C GLY A 162 15.94 -0.66 7.15
N MET A 163 16.36 -1.65 7.95
CA MET A 163 17.70 -1.76 8.51
C MET A 163 18.30 -3.16 8.29
N SER A 164 19.60 -3.33 8.59
CA SER A 164 20.24 -4.65 8.51
C SER A 164 19.77 -5.56 9.64
N LEU A 165 19.78 -6.88 9.41
CA LEU A 165 19.45 -7.88 10.43
C LEU A 165 20.28 -7.68 11.70
N ALA A 166 21.59 -7.42 11.57
CA ALA A 166 22.47 -7.20 12.72
C ALA A 166 22.01 -6.02 13.58
N ARG A 167 21.59 -4.90 12.97
CA ARG A 167 21.07 -3.74 13.72
C ARG A 167 19.72 -4.02 14.35
N ALA A 168 18.83 -4.71 13.65
CA ALA A 168 17.52 -5.06 14.21
C ALA A 168 17.66 -5.98 15.42
N VAL A 169 18.56 -6.97 15.34
CA VAL A 169 18.86 -7.89 16.45
C VAL A 169 19.51 -7.15 17.62
N ASP A 170 20.45 -6.24 17.36
CA ASP A 170 21.03 -5.38 18.39
C ASP A 170 19.96 -4.55 19.10
N ALA A 171 19.08 -3.87 18.34
CA ALA A 171 17.98 -3.09 18.88
C ALA A 171 16.99 -3.93 19.71
N ALA A 172 16.67 -5.15 19.27
CA ALA A 172 15.85 -6.08 20.03
C ALA A 172 16.56 -6.54 21.32
N GLY A 173 17.88 -6.73 21.27
CA GLY A 173 18.70 -7.06 22.43
C GLY A 173 18.69 -5.97 23.50
N GLN A 174 18.67 -4.69 23.11
CA GLN A 174 18.57 -3.56 24.05
C GLN A 174 17.27 -3.57 24.88
N VAL A 175 16.20 -4.25 24.41
CA VAL A 175 14.90 -4.33 25.09
C VAL A 175 14.53 -5.74 25.57
N ALA A 176 15.45 -6.72 25.47
CA ALA A 176 15.13 -8.13 25.69
C ALA A 176 14.61 -8.45 27.10
N ASP A 177 15.12 -7.75 28.12
CA ASP A 177 14.73 -7.93 29.53
C ASP A 177 13.65 -6.94 30.00
N ARG A 178 12.97 -6.28 29.05
CA ARG A 178 11.90 -5.31 29.31
C ARG A 178 10.59 -5.80 28.69
N PRO A 179 9.43 -5.38 29.22
CA PRO A 179 8.13 -5.70 28.65
C PRO A 179 7.88 -4.93 27.34
N VAL A 180 8.65 -5.25 26.29
CA VAL A 180 8.57 -4.66 24.96
C VAL A 180 8.28 -5.72 23.91
N LEU A 181 7.16 -5.57 23.19
CA LEU A 181 6.83 -6.42 22.04
C LEU A 181 7.65 -5.96 20.83
N THR A 182 8.62 -6.77 20.41
CA THR A 182 9.42 -6.49 19.21
C THR A 182 8.79 -7.09 17.96
N ILE A 183 8.68 -6.29 16.90
CA ILE A 183 8.12 -6.67 15.61
C ILE A 183 9.05 -6.21 14.49
N SER A 184 9.36 -7.08 13.54
CA SER A 184 10.17 -6.71 12.37
C SER A 184 9.72 -7.44 11.11
N ASP A 185 9.91 -6.84 9.94
CA ASP A 185 9.75 -7.47 8.63
C ASP A 185 11.08 -7.99 8.04
N ILE A 186 12.18 -7.94 8.82
CA ILE A 186 13.53 -8.30 8.36
C ILE A 186 13.73 -9.83 8.48
N PRO A 187 14.01 -10.54 7.37
CA PRO A 187 14.20 -11.98 7.40
C PRO A 187 15.30 -12.43 8.38
N GLY A 188 14.96 -13.39 9.24
CA GLY A 188 15.88 -13.93 10.25
C GLY A 188 15.81 -13.26 11.62
N PHE A 189 14.98 -12.23 11.80
CA PHE A 189 14.82 -11.50 13.06
C PHE A 189 14.52 -12.40 14.27
N SER A 190 13.59 -13.36 14.14
CA SER A 190 13.25 -14.29 15.24
C SER A 190 14.42 -15.17 15.68
N ARG A 191 15.36 -15.53 14.77
CA ARG A 191 16.56 -16.30 15.15
C ARG A 191 17.54 -15.50 16.01
N GLY A 192 17.47 -14.16 15.95
CA GLY A 192 18.26 -13.27 16.78
C GLY A 192 17.56 -12.84 18.07
N GLY A 193 16.49 -13.52 18.48
CA GLY A 193 15.78 -13.23 19.74
C GLY A 193 14.64 -12.21 19.63
N GLY A 194 14.32 -11.75 18.41
CA GLY A 194 13.12 -10.94 18.17
C GLY A 194 11.82 -11.74 18.38
N ILE A 195 10.78 -11.09 18.90
CA ILE A 195 9.52 -11.77 19.27
C ILE A 195 8.66 -12.05 18.03
N THR A 196 8.42 -11.05 17.19
CA THR A 196 7.53 -11.19 16.03
C THR A 196 8.24 -10.89 14.72
N LEU A 197 8.19 -11.84 13.78
CA LEU A 197 8.62 -11.65 12.40
C LEU A 197 7.40 -11.55 11.48
N LEU A 198 7.25 -10.42 10.79
CA LEU A 198 6.32 -10.24 9.69
C LEU A 198 6.94 -10.77 8.40
N TYR A 199 6.13 -11.39 7.56
CA TYR A 199 6.54 -11.83 6.23
C TYR A 199 5.37 -11.80 5.26
N PHE A 200 5.66 -11.65 3.98
CA PHE A 200 4.65 -11.45 2.95
C PHE A 200 4.43 -12.75 2.15
N ARG A 201 3.17 -13.15 2.00
CA ARG A 201 2.74 -14.35 1.25
C ARG A 201 1.39 -14.12 0.58
N GLN A 202 1.35 -14.37 -0.72
CA GLN A 202 0.16 -14.26 -1.58
C GLN A 202 -0.58 -12.91 -1.42
N GLY A 203 0.18 -11.81 -1.35
CA GLY A 203 -0.36 -10.46 -1.19
C GLY A 203 -0.97 -10.18 0.20
N ARG A 204 -0.61 -10.98 1.21
CA ARG A 204 -1.01 -10.80 2.61
C ARG A 204 0.20 -10.70 3.53
N VAL A 205 0.03 -9.98 4.62
CA VAL A 205 0.98 -9.98 5.75
C VAL A 205 0.66 -11.18 6.64
N ALA A 206 1.59 -12.12 6.70
CA ALA A 206 1.62 -13.19 7.68
C ALA A 206 2.69 -12.88 8.74
N PHE A 207 2.68 -13.62 9.84
CA PHE A 207 3.62 -13.42 10.93
C PHE A 207 3.94 -14.71 11.67
N HIS A 208 5.11 -14.72 12.28
CA HIS A 208 5.57 -15.75 13.20
C HIS A 208 5.88 -15.10 14.55
N ILE A 209 5.43 -15.73 15.63
CA ILE A 209 5.63 -15.25 17.00
C ILE A 209 6.43 -16.31 17.75
N ASP A 210 7.57 -15.90 18.31
CA ASP A 210 8.31 -16.66 19.30
C ASP A 210 7.69 -16.40 20.69
N VAL A 211 6.87 -17.36 21.12
CA VAL A 211 6.16 -17.28 22.41
C VAL A 211 7.13 -17.35 23.59
N ASP A 212 8.27 -18.04 23.45
CA ASP A 212 9.25 -18.12 24.52
C ASP A 212 10.03 -16.81 24.65
N ALA A 213 10.32 -16.12 23.54
CA ALA A 213 10.86 -14.77 23.56
C ALA A 213 9.90 -13.77 24.24
N ALA A 214 8.60 -13.83 23.93
CA ALA A 214 7.60 -12.99 24.58
C ALA A 214 7.52 -13.24 26.10
N ARG A 215 7.57 -14.51 26.51
CA ARG A 215 7.57 -14.89 27.93
C ARG A 215 8.82 -14.38 28.66
N ARG A 216 10.00 -14.48 28.04
CA ARG A 216 11.25 -13.95 28.60
C ARG A 216 11.19 -12.44 28.82
N SER A 217 10.51 -11.72 27.92
CA SER A 217 10.30 -10.27 28.06
C SER A 217 9.16 -9.92 29.04
N GLY A 218 8.53 -10.89 29.70
CA GLY A 218 7.43 -10.66 30.65
C GLY A 218 6.07 -10.36 30.00
N ILE A 219 5.96 -10.45 28.68
CA ILE A 219 4.71 -10.21 27.95
C ILE A 219 3.96 -11.53 27.70
N GLN A 220 2.62 -11.47 27.72
CA GLN A 220 1.78 -12.59 27.34
C GLN A 220 1.05 -12.31 26.02
N ILE A 221 1.18 -13.22 25.06
CA ILE A 221 0.45 -13.14 23.79
C ILE A 221 -0.64 -14.22 23.79
N SER A 222 -1.90 -13.80 23.69
CA SER A 222 -3.03 -14.74 23.71
C SER A 222 -3.01 -15.61 22.45
N SER A 223 -3.44 -16.87 22.59
CA SER A 223 -3.59 -17.81 21.47
C SER A 223 -4.56 -17.33 20.39
N ARG A 224 -5.42 -16.33 20.68
CA ARG A 224 -6.30 -15.69 19.70
C ARG A 224 -5.53 -14.86 18.67
N ALA A 225 -4.36 -14.33 19.01
CA ALA A 225 -3.46 -13.70 18.03
C ALA A 225 -3.10 -14.70 16.92
N LEU A 226 -2.84 -15.95 17.31
CA LEU A 226 -2.45 -17.03 16.39
C LEU A 226 -3.61 -17.47 15.48
N VAL A 227 -4.86 -17.16 15.82
CA VAL A 227 -6.02 -17.47 14.96
C VAL A 227 -6.13 -16.49 13.77
N LEU A 228 -5.53 -15.30 13.87
CA LEU A 228 -5.40 -14.38 12.74
C LEU A 228 -4.26 -14.77 11.79
N SER A 229 -3.25 -15.50 12.29
CA SER A 229 -2.29 -16.22 11.45
C SER A 229 -2.88 -17.58 11.06
N ARG A 230 -3.67 -17.63 9.98
CA ARG A 230 -3.92 -18.93 9.34
C ARG A 230 -2.58 -19.43 8.80
N GLN A 231 -1.92 -20.31 9.56
CA GLN A 231 -0.92 -21.20 9.00
C GLN A 231 -1.63 -22.12 7.98
N PRO A 232 -0.95 -22.49 6.89
CA PRO A 232 -1.44 -23.51 5.96
C PRO A 232 -1.67 -24.85 6.68
#